data_AF-S9PDU8-F1
#
_entry.id   AF-S9PDU8-F1
#
_cell.length_a   1.000
_cell.length_b   1.000
_cell.length_c   1.000
_cell.angle_alpha   90.00
_cell.angle_beta   90.00
_cell.angle_gamma   90.00
#
_symmetry.space_group_name_H-M   'P 1'
#
loop_
_entity.id
_entity.type
_entity.pdbx_description
1 polymer ?
#
loop_
_entity_poly.entity_id
_entity_poly.type
_entity_poly.pdbx_seq_one_letter_code
_entity_poly.pdbx_strand_id
1 'polypeptide(L)'
;MERLESDVARAALCAVAARGAEATFASKLAKVFGADVPVAAYQALHKALLGRTLLTPGIEVVASGLVGHEAGYDNARRVILVDRQLVFLAERDKSKAATLLLALVEEFGHHVDNLLRTEYSSQEGDGPRDEGAEFAHALFFSWQAPPPSGPFATFVRAGRVQRLSTDAAFFQKALQRHTGVQERARDEKAGPLQFFGAGRGHGARAVLRA
;
A
#
# COMPACT_ATOMS: atom_id res chain seq x y z
N MET A 1 0.30 -16.31 -18.91
CA MET A 1 0.96 -15.30 -18.05
C MET A 1 -0.11 -14.41 -17.44
N GLU A 2 0.00 -14.12 -16.16
CA GLU A 2 -0.89 -13.21 -15.44
C GLU A 2 -0.15 -11.90 -15.18
N ARG A 3 -0.84 -10.77 -15.32
CA ARG A 3 -0.25 -9.45 -15.09
C ARG A 3 -1.27 -8.55 -14.41
N LEU A 4 -0.89 -7.92 -13.32
CA LEU A 4 -1.68 -6.92 -12.61
C LEU A 4 -0.93 -5.59 -12.69
N GLU A 5 -1.60 -4.53 -13.11
CA GLU A 5 -1.04 -3.19 -13.21
C GLU A 5 -1.96 -2.22 -12.48
N SER A 6 -1.39 -1.31 -11.69
CA SER A 6 -2.11 -0.25 -11.00
C SER A 6 -1.21 0.96 -10.81
N ASP A 7 -1.74 2.15 -11.04
CA ASP A 7 -1.06 3.42 -10.74
C ASP A 7 -1.78 4.24 -9.65
N VAL A 8 -2.82 3.67 -9.03
CA VAL A 8 -3.79 4.42 -8.23
C VAL A 8 -3.16 5.11 -7.02
N ALA A 9 -2.26 4.40 -6.31
CA ALA A 9 -1.60 4.92 -5.12
C ALA A 9 -0.63 6.05 -5.46
N ARG A 10 0.17 5.86 -6.53
CA ARG A 10 1.05 6.91 -7.05
C ARG A 10 0.25 8.12 -7.52
N ALA A 11 -0.82 7.92 -8.29
CA ALA A 11 -1.65 9.00 -8.80
C ALA A 11 -2.27 9.82 -7.65
N ALA A 12 -2.77 9.15 -6.62
CA ALA A 12 -3.28 9.77 -5.40
C ALA A 12 -2.19 10.57 -4.67
N LEU A 13 -0.98 10.01 -4.51
CA LEU A 13 0.13 10.72 -3.86
C LEU A 13 0.63 11.91 -4.70
N CYS A 14 0.71 11.79 -6.03
CA CYS A 14 0.99 12.91 -6.93
C CYS A 14 -0.04 14.04 -6.75
N ALA A 15 -1.33 13.70 -6.62
CA ALA A 15 -2.37 14.70 -6.36
C ALA A 15 -2.20 15.38 -4.99
N VAL A 16 -1.71 14.67 -3.96
CA VAL A 16 -1.32 15.29 -2.68
C VAL A 16 -0.11 16.20 -2.84
N ALA A 17 0.94 15.75 -3.54
CA ALA A 17 2.17 16.51 -3.76
C ALA A 17 1.94 17.80 -4.54
N ALA A 18 1.04 17.79 -5.52
CA ALA A 18 0.65 18.96 -6.29
C ALA A 18 -0.19 19.99 -5.50
N ARG A 19 -0.63 19.64 -4.28
CA ARG A 19 -1.44 20.52 -3.42
C ARG A 19 -0.59 21.17 -2.34
N GLY A 20 -0.34 22.46 -2.51
CA GLY A 20 0.29 23.31 -1.50
C GLY A 20 1.82 23.30 -1.56
N ALA A 21 2.45 23.77 -0.49
CA ALA A 21 3.89 23.95 -0.43
C ALA A 21 4.64 22.63 -0.12
N GLU A 22 5.87 22.50 -0.65
CA GLU A 22 6.78 21.38 -0.39
C GLU A 22 6.96 21.11 1.12
N ALA A 23 7.12 22.15 1.93
CA ALA A 23 7.27 22.02 3.38
C ALA A 23 6.05 21.37 4.05
N THR A 24 4.84 21.69 3.58
CA THR A 24 3.60 21.07 4.07
C THR A 24 3.52 19.60 3.67
N PHE A 25 3.95 19.27 2.45
CA PHE A 25 4.04 17.89 1.98
C PHE A 25 5.04 17.08 2.81
N ALA A 26 6.26 17.60 3.02
CA ALA A 26 7.27 16.95 3.85
C ALA A 26 6.78 16.74 5.29
N SER A 27 6.14 17.73 5.91
CA SER A 27 5.59 17.61 7.27
C SER A 27 4.49 16.55 7.38
N LYS A 28 3.65 16.37 6.34
CA LYS A 28 2.64 15.31 6.31
C LYS A 28 3.30 13.93 6.31
N LEU A 29 4.32 13.73 5.47
CA LEU A 29 5.01 12.46 5.32
C LEU A 29 5.84 12.10 6.54
N ALA A 30 6.53 13.07 7.16
CA ALA A 30 7.28 12.83 8.40
C ALA A 30 6.41 12.32 9.56
N LYS A 31 5.10 12.65 9.58
CA LYS A 31 4.16 12.12 10.59
C LYS A 31 3.82 10.64 10.37
N VAL A 32 3.91 10.17 9.13
CA VAL A 32 3.65 8.78 8.76
C VAL A 32 4.93 7.98 8.88
N PHE A 33 5.96 8.37 8.12
CA PHE A 33 7.20 7.62 7.92
C PHE A 33 8.30 7.90 8.96
N GLY A 34 8.07 8.86 9.85
CA GLY A 34 8.98 9.15 10.97
C GLY A 34 9.79 10.44 10.80
N ALA A 35 10.13 11.08 11.91
CA ALA A 35 10.95 12.30 11.92
C ALA A 35 12.46 12.00 11.86
N ASP A 36 12.84 10.72 11.92
CA ASP A 36 14.20 10.21 11.78
C ASP A 36 14.72 10.31 10.33
N VAL A 37 13.82 10.25 9.34
CA VAL A 37 14.18 10.42 7.93
C VAL A 37 14.55 11.90 7.67
N PRO A 38 15.71 12.19 7.04
CA PRO A 38 16.12 13.56 6.75
C PRO A 38 15.10 14.32 5.90
N VAL A 39 14.86 15.60 6.21
CA VAL A 39 13.93 16.47 5.46
C VAL A 39 14.24 16.49 3.95
N ALA A 40 15.51 16.45 3.58
CA ALA A 40 15.96 16.42 2.19
C ALA A 40 15.40 15.22 1.40
N ALA A 41 15.17 14.07 2.06
CA ALA A 41 14.61 12.88 1.43
C ALA A 41 13.14 13.11 1.03
N TYR A 42 12.35 13.75 1.90
CA TYR A 42 10.98 14.12 1.59
C TYR A 42 10.88 15.14 0.45
N GLN A 43 11.83 16.08 0.38
CA GLN A 43 11.91 17.05 -0.72
C GLN A 43 12.29 16.37 -2.04
N ALA A 44 13.20 15.39 -2.01
CA ALA A 44 13.54 14.59 -3.18
C ALA A 44 12.34 13.79 -3.70
N LEU A 45 11.59 13.13 -2.79
CA LEU A 45 10.35 12.44 -3.13
C LEU A 45 9.31 13.40 -3.75
N HIS A 46 9.14 14.60 -3.18
CA HIS A 46 8.21 15.61 -3.72
C HIS A 46 8.57 15.98 -5.17
N LYS A 47 9.85 16.27 -5.42
CA LYS A 47 10.36 16.55 -6.77
C LYS A 47 10.16 15.38 -7.72
N ALA A 48 10.42 14.15 -7.27
CA ALA A 48 10.22 12.95 -8.09
C ALA A 48 8.74 12.73 -8.47
N LEU A 49 7.82 12.99 -7.54
CA LEU A 49 6.38 12.91 -7.78
C LEU A 49 5.90 13.95 -8.81
N LEU A 50 6.34 15.21 -8.67
CA LEU A 50 5.96 16.29 -9.59
C LEU A 50 6.64 16.15 -10.96
N GLY A 51 7.89 15.69 -10.98
CA GLY A 51 8.65 15.40 -12.19
C GLY A 51 8.24 14.10 -12.89
N ARG A 52 7.36 13.30 -12.28
CA ARG A 52 6.94 11.97 -12.77
C ARG A 52 8.11 10.99 -12.95
N THR A 53 9.14 11.13 -12.13
CA THR A 53 10.35 10.29 -12.13
C THR A 53 10.40 9.31 -10.95
N LEU A 54 9.35 9.27 -10.11
CA LEU A 54 9.26 8.30 -9.02
C LEU A 54 9.29 6.88 -9.59
N LEU A 55 10.21 6.07 -9.07
CA LEU A 55 10.26 4.64 -9.35
C LEU A 55 8.98 4.00 -8.79
N THR A 56 8.23 3.29 -9.62
CA THR A 56 7.04 2.55 -9.18
C THR A 56 7.38 1.10 -8.94
N PRO A 57 6.85 0.46 -7.88
CA PRO A 57 7.07 -0.95 -7.67
C PRO A 57 6.36 -1.76 -8.76
N GLY A 58 6.98 -2.86 -9.19
CA GLY A 58 6.27 -3.88 -9.96
C GLY A 58 5.20 -4.57 -9.11
N ILE A 59 4.18 -5.15 -9.74
CA ILE A 59 3.16 -5.94 -9.05
C ILE A 59 3.21 -7.38 -9.59
N GLU A 60 3.40 -8.33 -8.69
CA GLU A 60 3.46 -9.76 -9.00
C GLU A 60 2.27 -10.50 -8.37
N VAL A 61 1.56 -11.25 -9.20
CA VAL A 61 0.47 -12.12 -8.74
C VAL A 61 1.07 -13.48 -8.37
N VAL A 62 0.98 -13.87 -7.11
CA VAL A 62 1.62 -15.07 -6.56
C VAL A 62 0.58 -16.08 -6.07
N ALA A 63 0.88 -17.37 -6.21
CA ALA A 63 0.01 -18.46 -5.75
C ALA A 63 0.32 -18.94 -4.32
N SER A 64 1.50 -18.58 -3.80
CA SER A 64 1.98 -18.92 -2.46
C SER A 64 3.13 -17.97 -2.07
N GLY A 65 3.58 -18.03 -0.81
CA GLY A 65 4.69 -17.21 -0.30
C GLY A 65 4.29 -16.02 0.58
N LEU A 66 2.99 -15.78 0.74
CA LEU A 66 2.45 -14.71 1.60
C LEU A 66 2.04 -15.19 3.00
N VAL A 67 2.37 -16.42 3.41
CA VAL A 67 2.17 -16.94 4.79
C VAL A 67 0.75 -16.72 5.36
N GLY A 68 -0.29 -16.71 4.51
CA GLY A 68 -1.68 -16.50 4.91
C GLY A 68 -2.18 -15.05 4.81
N HIS A 69 -1.34 -14.12 4.38
CA HIS A 69 -1.69 -12.74 4.04
C HIS A 69 -2.17 -12.61 2.58
N GLU A 70 -2.92 -11.55 2.30
CA GLU A 70 -3.50 -11.32 0.96
C GLU A 70 -2.56 -10.49 0.05
N ALA A 71 -1.59 -9.77 0.61
CA ALA A 71 -0.54 -9.05 -0.11
C ALA A 71 0.70 -8.87 0.78
N GLY A 72 1.80 -8.42 0.18
CA GLY A 72 3.02 -8.03 0.88
C GLY A 72 3.98 -7.24 -0.01
N TYR A 73 4.89 -6.48 0.60
CA TYR A 73 5.93 -5.73 -0.09
C TYR A 73 7.30 -6.36 0.17
N ASP A 74 8.02 -6.67 -0.91
CA ASP A 74 9.39 -7.18 -0.85
C ASP A 74 10.38 -6.02 -0.93
N ASN A 75 10.97 -5.67 0.22
CA ASN A 75 11.91 -4.57 0.33
C ASN A 75 13.17 -4.73 -0.54
N ALA A 76 13.64 -5.97 -0.71
CA ALA A 76 14.87 -6.25 -1.44
C ALA A 76 14.65 -6.14 -2.96
N ARG A 77 13.50 -6.62 -3.44
CA ARG A 77 13.14 -6.60 -4.86
C ARG A 77 12.37 -5.35 -5.29
N ARG A 78 11.88 -4.56 -4.33
CA ARG A 78 10.99 -3.40 -4.54
C ARG A 78 9.74 -3.76 -5.37
N VAL A 79 9.09 -4.86 -5.01
CA VAL A 79 7.88 -5.36 -5.67
C VAL A 79 6.74 -5.57 -4.69
N ILE A 80 5.51 -5.32 -5.15
CA ILE A 80 4.28 -5.67 -4.44
C ILE A 80 3.89 -7.08 -4.87
N LEU A 81 3.71 -7.96 -3.91
CA LEU A 81 3.21 -9.32 -4.08
C LEU A 81 1.73 -9.35 -3.73
N VAL A 82 0.89 -9.94 -4.58
CA VAL A 82 -0.55 -10.04 -4.35
C VAL A 82 -1.00 -11.49 -4.49
N ASP A 83 -1.78 -11.97 -3.51
CA ASP A 83 -2.35 -13.31 -3.56
C ASP A 83 -3.31 -13.44 -4.77
N ARG A 84 -3.08 -14.47 -5.59
CA ARG A 84 -3.87 -14.74 -6.79
C ARG A 84 -5.37 -14.90 -6.50
N GLN A 85 -5.74 -15.49 -5.37
CA GLN A 85 -7.15 -15.63 -4.98
C GLN A 85 -7.78 -14.26 -4.72
N LEU A 86 -7.08 -13.33 -4.07
CA LEU A 86 -7.60 -11.98 -3.86
C LEU A 86 -7.91 -11.29 -5.19
N VAL A 87 -7.02 -11.40 -6.18
CA VAL A 87 -7.27 -10.86 -7.53
C VAL A 87 -8.50 -11.50 -8.18
N PHE A 88 -8.65 -12.82 -8.08
CA PHE A 88 -9.77 -13.55 -8.68
C PHE A 88 -11.11 -13.27 -8.00
N LEU A 89 -11.09 -12.96 -6.71
CA LEU A 89 -12.26 -12.51 -5.96
C LEU A 89 -12.60 -11.06 -6.30
N ALA A 90 -11.61 -10.19 -6.47
CA ALA A 90 -11.80 -8.80 -6.89
C ALA A 90 -12.44 -8.68 -8.28
N GLU A 91 -12.27 -9.66 -9.17
CA GLU A 91 -12.96 -9.70 -10.47
C GLU A 91 -14.50 -9.80 -10.34
N ARG A 92 -15.01 -10.34 -9.23
CA ARG A 92 -16.42 -10.72 -9.07
C ARG A 92 -17.13 -10.08 -7.88
N ASP A 93 -16.38 -9.52 -6.93
CA ASP A 93 -16.91 -8.98 -5.68
C ASP A 93 -16.28 -7.60 -5.41
N LYS A 94 -17.13 -6.56 -5.32
CA LYS A 94 -16.72 -5.18 -5.05
C LYS A 94 -16.06 -4.99 -3.68
N SER A 95 -16.50 -5.75 -2.66
CA SER A 95 -15.85 -5.72 -1.35
C SER A 95 -14.43 -6.27 -1.44
N LYS A 96 -14.21 -7.34 -2.21
CA LYS A 96 -12.85 -7.87 -2.43
C LYS A 96 -12.03 -7.00 -3.37
N ALA A 97 -12.65 -6.32 -4.33
CA ALA A 97 -11.99 -5.28 -5.12
C ALA A 97 -11.55 -4.08 -4.25
N ALA A 98 -12.36 -3.68 -3.26
CA ALA A 98 -11.96 -2.67 -2.28
C ALA A 98 -10.80 -3.14 -1.38
N THR A 99 -10.81 -4.40 -0.95
CA THR A 99 -9.68 -4.99 -0.21
C THR A 99 -8.40 -4.97 -1.04
N LEU A 100 -8.47 -5.37 -2.32
CA LEU A 100 -7.33 -5.31 -3.23
C LEU A 100 -6.83 -3.88 -3.45
N LEU A 101 -7.72 -2.92 -3.65
CA LEU A 101 -7.34 -1.51 -3.74
C LEU A 101 -6.61 -1.04 -2.49
N LEU A 102 -7.12 -1.39 -1.30
CA LEU A 102 -6.48 -1.00 -0.04
C LEU A 102 -5.08 -1.62 0.09
N ALA A 103 -4.95 -2.94 -0.16
CA ALA A 103 -3.67 -3.62 -0.15
C ALA A 103 -2.66 -2.96 -1.11
N LEU A 104 -3.05 -2.66 -2.34
CA LEU A 104 -2.17 -1.97 -3.29
C LEU A 104 -1.71 -0.59 -2.83
N VAL A 105 -2.54 0.13 -2.06
CA VAL A 105 -2.19 1.45 -1.51
C VAL A 105 -1.22 1.31 -0.34
N GLU A 106 -1.45 0.33 0.53
CA GLU A 106 -0.64 0.04 1.71
C GLU A 106 0.75 -0.43 1.35
N GLU A 107 0.85 -1.42 0.46
CA GLU A 107 2.14 -1.93 -0.02
C GLU A 107 2.91 -0.87 -0.83
N PHE A 108 2.21 0.07 -1.47
CA PHE A 108 2.84 1.25 -2.05
C PHE A 108 3.35 2.22 -0.97
N GLY A 109 2.71 2.31 0.18
CA GLY A 109 3.21 3.05 1.35
C GLY A 109 4.54 2.49 1.84
N HIS A 110 4.66 1.18 1.97
CA HIS A 110 5.94 0.51 2.29
C HIS A 110 7.00 0.76 1.22
N HIS A 111 6.62 0.79 -0.05
CA HIS A 111 7.54 1.19 -1.13
C HIS A 111 8.05 2.64 -0.96
N VAL A 112 7.17 3.57 -0.59
CA VAL A 112 7.56 4.97 -0.34
C VAL A 112 8.51 5.06 0.85
N ASP A 113 8.26 4.33 1.94
CA ASP A 113 9.18 4.29 3.09
C ASP A 113 10.56 3.75 2.69
N ASN A 114 10.59 2.64 1.95
CA ASN A 114 11.83 2.05 1.44
C ASN A 114 12.62 3.05 0.57
N LEU A 115 11.96 3.77 -0.33
CA LEU A 115 12.62 4.81 -1.13
C LEU A 115 13.15 5.96 -0.27
N LEU A 116 12.39 6.43 0.71
CA LEU A 116 12.82 7.49 1.62
C LEU A 116 14.09 7.11 2.39
N ARG A 117 14.17 5.86 2.85
CA ARG A 117 15.26 5.32 3.67
C ARG A 117 16.49 4.92 2.86
N THR A 118 16.30 4.41 1.64
CA THR A 118 17.38 3.82 0.84
C THR A 118 17.79 4.65 -0.38
N GLU A 119 16.84 5.24 -1.10
CA GLU A 119 17.11 5.96 -2.36
C GLU A 119 17.36 7.44 -2.11
N TYR A 120 16.57 8.04 -1.22
CA TYR A 120 16.58 9.47 -0.95
C TYR A 120 17.34 9.83 0.33
N SER A 121 17.82 8.82 1.07
CA SER A 121 18.72 8.97 2.21
C SER A 121 19.57 7.72 2.38
N SER A 122 20.41 7.70 3.41
CA SER A 122 21.15 6.52 3.85
C SER A 122 20.69 6.09 5.25
N GLN A 123 19.43 6.37 5.58
CA GLN A 123 18.84 6.00 6.86
C GLN A 123 18.47 4.52 6.81
N GLU A 124 19.32 3.68 7.38
CA GLU A 124 19.01 2.26 7.51
C GLU A 124 17.87 2.01 8.49
N GLY A 125 17.22 0.86 8.32
CA GLY A 125 16.14 0.39 9.17
C GLY A 125 14.78 0.48 8.51
N ASP A 126 13.78 0.17 9.31
CA ASP A 126 12.36 0.20 8.97
C ASP A 126 11.69 1.19 9.90
N GLY A 127 10.58 1.77 9.48
CA GLY A 127 9.84 2.63 10.39
C GLY A 127 9.32 1.84 11.61
N PRO A 128 9.04 2.54 12.73
CA PRO A 128 8.69 1.89 13.99
C PRO A 128 7.26 1.32 14.05
N ARG A 129 6.43 1.50 13.00
CA ARG A 129 5.01 1.13 12.95
C ARG A 129 4.71 0.33 11.68
N ASP A 130 3.43 0.19 11.36
CA ASP A 130 2.98 -0.19 10.02
C ASP A 130 2.81 1.10 9.20
N GLU A 131 3.91 1.57 8.59
CA GLU A 131 3.90 2.81 7.81
C GLU A 131 3.01 2.71 6.57
N GLY A 132 2.84 1.52 6.01
CA GLY A 132 1.95 1.26 4.89
C GLY A 132 0.49 1.53 5.27
N ALA A 133 0.02 0.94 6.37
CA ALA A 133 -1.34 1.12 6.84
C ALA A 133 -1.61 2.57 7.26
N GLU A 134 -0.66 3.20 7.98
CA GLU A 134 -0.76 4.61 8.33
C GLU A 134 -0.74 5.53 7.10
N PHE A 135 0.04 5.19 6.09
CA PHE A 135 0.06 5.89 4.81
C PHE A 135 -1.30 5.78 4.10
N ALA A 136 -1.85 4.58 3.96
CA ALA A 136 -3.14 4.36 3.30
C ALA A 136 -4.26 5.15 3.99
N HIS A 137 -4.29 5.14 5.32
CA HIS A 137 -5.21 5.95 6.11
C HIS A 137 -4.97 7.45 5.91
N ALA A 138 -3.74 7.93 6.08
CA ALA A 138 -3.42 9.34 5.97
C ALA A 138 -3.74 9.89 4.57
N LEU A 139 -3.44 9.12 3.52
CA LEU A 139 -3.64 9.50 2.12
C LEU A 139 -5.11 9.83 1.82
N PHE A 140 -6.03 8.95 2.22
CA PHE A 140 -7.45 9.10 1.89
C PHE A 140 -8.27 9.81 2.96
N PHE A 141 -7.93 9.67 4.24
CA PHE A 141 -8.68 10.31 5.32
C PHE A 141 -8.15 11.71 5.66
N SER A 142 -6.86 11.83 5.97
CA SER A 142 -6.28 13.08 6.47
C SER A 142 -5.90 14.05 5.34
N TRP A 143 -5.31 13.55 4.27
CA TRP A 143 -4.83 14.35 3.13
C TRP A 143 -5.86 14.46 2.02
N GLN A 144 -6.98 13.74 2.16
CA GLN A 144 -8.14 13.79 1.27
C GLN A 144 -7.71 13.67 -0.20
N ALA A 145 -6.86 12.68 -0.50
CA ALA A 145 -6.60 12.30 -1.88
C ALA A 145 -7.94 11.94 -2.55
N PRO A 146 -8.13 12.34 -3.82
CA PRO A 146 -9.34 11.97 -4.53
C PRO A 146 -9.43 10.44 -4.60
N PRO A 147 -10.56 9.83 -4.21
CA PRO A 147 -10.75 8.40 -4.42
C PRO A 147 -10.73 8.10 -5.93
N PRO A 148 -10.34 6.88 -6.34
CA PRO A 148 -10.39 6.51 -7.75
C PRO A 148 -11.81 6.67 -8.30
N SER A 149 -11.95 7.43 -9.38
CA SER A 149 -13.22 7.69 -10.07
C SER A 149 -13.54 6.68 -11.18
N GLY A 150 -12.67 5.69 -11.37
CA GLY A 150 -12.76 4.65 -12.39
C GLY A 150 -12.01 3.38 -11.97
N PRO A 151 -11.68 2.50 -12.92
CA PRO A 151 -10.89 1.31 -12.64
C PRO A 151 -9.56 1.66 -11.96
N PHE A 152 -9.24 0.98 -10.87
CA PHE A 152 -8.00 1.20 -10.13
C PHE A 152 -6.87 0.27 -10.58
N ALA A 153 -7.20 -0.83 -11.25
CA ALA A 153 -6.20 -1.77 -11.76
C ALA A 153 -6.66 -2.45 -13.05
N THR A 154 -5.70 -2.88 -13.84
CA THR A 154 -5.90 -3.74 -15.01
C THR A 154 -5.29 -5.11 -14.75
N PHE A 155 -6.10 -6.15 -14.85
CA PHE A 155 -5.68 -7.54 -14.74
C PHE A 155 -5.75 -8.24 -16.08
N VAL A 156 -4.65 -8.86 -16.50
CA VAL A 156 -4.55 -9.62 -17.75
C VAL A 156 -4.35 -11.09 -17.42
N ARG A 157 -5.24 -11.96 -17.90
CA ARG A 157 -5.14 -13.42 -17.76
C ARG A 157 -5.56 -14.10 -19.06
N ALA A 158 -4.69 -14.96 -19.60
CA ALA A 158 -4.93 -15.71 -20.83
C ALA A 158 -5.40 -14.81 -22.00
N GLY A 159 -4.79 -13.63 -22.15
CA GLY A 159 -5.15 -12.64 -23.18
C GLY A 159 -6.41 -11.82 -22.90
N ARG A 160 -7.21 -12.18 -21.89
CA ARG A 160 -8.36 -11.39 -21.45
C ARG A 160 -7.91 -10.23 -20.56
N VAL A 161 -8.32 -9.03 -20.92
CA VAL A 161 -8.10 -7.81 -20.14
C VAL A 161 -9.35 -7.54 -19.30
N GLN A 162 -9.18 -7.47 -17.98
CA GLN A 162 -10.21 -7.13 -17.02
C GLN A 162 -9.83 -5.85 -16.29
N ARG A 163 -10.74 -4.87 -16.30
CA ARG A 163 -10.59 -3.63 -15.51
C ARG A 163 -11.26 -3.84 -14.16
N LEU A 164 -10.48 -3.71 -13.09
CA LEU A 164 -10.95 -3.89 -11.72
C LEU A 164 -11.41 -2.53 -11.16
N SER A 165 -12.62 -2.52 -10.62
CA SER A 165 -13.25 -1.33 -10.07
C SER A 165 -13.92 -1.67 -8.74
N THR A 166 -13.93 -0.70 -7.85
CA THR A 166 -14.79 -0.69 -6.67
C THR A 166 -15.52 0.66 -6.62
N ASP A 167 -16.37 0.87 -5.63
CA ASP A 167 -16.96 2.18 -5.35
C ASP A 167 -16.49 2.74 -4.00
N ALA A 168 -16.70 4.05 -3.82
CA ALA A 168 -16.24 4.78 -2.65
C ALA A 168 -16.81 4.22 -1.34
N ALA A 169 -18.03 3.69 -1.34
CA ALA A 169 -18.65 3.13 -0.15
C ALA A 169 -17.93 1.83 0.29
N PHE A 170 -17.66 0.91 -0.64
CA PHE A 170 -16.88 -0.29 -0.33
C PHE A 170 -15.44 0.05 0.09
N PHE A 171 -14.80 1.02 -0.58
CA PHE A 171 -13.45 1.42 -0.23
C PHE A 171 -13.37 2.08 1.16
N GLN A 172 -14.26 3.01 1.49
CA GLN A 172 -14.34 3.61 2.82
C GLN A 172 -14.59 2.57 3.90
N LYS A 173 -15.45 1.57 3.64
CA LYS A 173 -15.71 0.47 4.58
C LYS A 173 -14.48 -0.42 4.77
N ALA A 174 -13.75 -0.73 3.70
CA ALA A 174 -12.50 -1.48 3.78
C ALA A 174 -11.46 -0.71 4.61
N LEU A 175 -11.28 0.58 4.32
CA LEU A 175 -10.38 1.46 5.05
C LEU A 175 -10.75 1.52 6.54
N GLN A 176 -12.02 1.76 6.88
CA GLN A 176 -12.48 1.80 8.28
C GLN A 176 -12.22 0.50 9.06
N ARG A 177 -12.44 -0.66 8.43
CA ARG A 177 -12.20 -1.96 9.05
C ARG A 177 -10.73 -2.19 9.38
N HIS A 178 -9.87 -1.93 8.40
CA HIS A 178 -8.42 -2.13 8.51
C HIS A 178 -7.75 -1.10 9.44
N THR A 179 -8.37 0.07 9.60
CA THR A 179 -7.78 1.18 10.36
C THR A 179 -8.15 1.22 11.84
N GLY A 180 -8.79 0.17 12.36
CA GLY A 180 -9.03 -0.02 13.79
C GLY A 180 -7.73 0.02 14.59
N VAL A 181 -7.71 0.77 15.70
CA VAL A 181 -6.51 1.18 16.47
C VAL A 181 -5.55 0.02 16.85
N GLN A 182 -6.02 -1.23 16.91
CA GLN A 182 -5.17 -2.37 17.24
C GLN A 182 -4.38 -2.96 16.06
N GLU A 183 -4.81 -2.74 14.82
CA GLU A 183 -4.17 -3.32 13.62
C GLU A 183 -2.96 -2.50 13.19
N ARG A 184 -3.00 -1.16 13.32
CA ARG A 184 -1.87 -0.27 13.00
C ARG A 184 -0.65 -0.38 13.92
N ALA A 185 -0.77 -1.18 14.99
CA ALA A 185 0.25 -1.30 16.02
C ALA A 185 1.25 -2.45 15.76
N ARG A 186 1.01 -3.31 14.76
CA ARG A 186 1.85 -4.48 14.47
C ARG A 186 1.95 -4.73 12.97
N ASP A 187 3.06 -4.33 12.38
CA ASP A 187 3.47 -4.75 11.04
C ASP A 187 4.02 -6.19 11.13
N GLU A 188 3.34 -7.15 10.48
CA GLU A 188 3.77 -8.55 10.45
C GLU A 188 4.82 -8.75 9.35
N LYS A 189 5.99 -9.30 9.70
CA LYS A 189 7.15 -9.41 8.81
C LYS A 189 7.70 -10.83 8.74
N ALA A 190 8.22 -11.21 7.58
CA ALA A 190 9.02 -12.41 7.39
C ALA A 190 10.19 -12.16 6.44
N GLY A 191 11.40 -11.99 6.99
CA GLY A 191 12.58 -11.64 6.19
C GLY A 191 12.41 -10.26 5.54
N PRO A 192 12.57 -10.12 4.21
CA PRO A 192 12.38 -8.84 3.52
C PRO A 192 10.91 -8.46 3.29
N LEU A 193 9.97 -9.34 3.64
CA LEU A 193 8.53 -9.16 3.38
C LEU A 193 7.85 -8.46 4.57
N GLN A 194 7.12 -7.39 4.27
CA GLN A 194 6.08 -6.78 5.10
C GLN A 194 4.72 -7.20 4.54
N PHE A 195 3.71 -7.44 5.38
CA PHE A 195 2.45 -8.06 4.95
C PHE A 195 1.20 -7.24 5.26
N PHE A 196 0.31 -7.17 4.26
CA PHE A 196 -1.06 -6.68 4.45
C PHE A 196 -1.90 -7.55 5.40
N GLY A 197 -2.50 -6.90 6.41
CA GLY A 197 -3.45 -7.51 7.35
C GLY A 197 -4.89 -7.02 7.15
N ALA A 198 -5.76 -7.80 6.50
CA ALA A 198 -7.16 -7.40 6.24
C ALA A 198 -8.10 -7.37 7.48
N GLY A 199 -7.55 -7.31 8.68
CA GLY A 199 -8.32 -7.30 9.92
C GLY A 199 -9.09 -8.58 10.22
N ARG A 200 -8.45 -9.74 10.02
CA ARG A 200 -8.93 -10.98 10.61
C ARG A 200 -8.62 -10.92 12.11
N GLY A 201 -9.57 -10.40 12.89
CA GLY A 201 -9.58 -10.54 14.34
C GLY A 201 -9.17 -11.96 14.71
N HIS A 202 -8.11 -12.10 15.52
CA HIS A 202 -7.57 -13.38 15.95
C HIS A 202 -8.67 -14.27 16.54
N GLY A 203 -9.20 -15.15 15.70
CA GLY A 203 -10.22 -16.12 16.02
C GLY A 203 -9.71 -17.54 15.79
N ALA A 204 -8.51 -17.85 16.31
CA ALA A 204 -8.10 -19.22 16.57
C ALA A 204 -7.10 -19.23 17.72
N ARG A 205 -7.62 -19.30 18.95
CA ARG A 205 -6.88 -19.94 20.04
C ARG A 205 -6.48 -21.33 19.51
N ALA A 206 -5.21 -21.52 19.21
CA ALA A 206 -4.63 -22.84 19.23
C ALA A 206 -4.73 -23.32 20.69
N VAL A 207 -5.83 -24.01 21.00
CA VAL A 207 -5.91 -24.80 22.22
C VAL A 207 -5.00 -26.00 21.98
N LEU A 208 -3.74 -25.85 22.37
CA LEU A 208 -2.90 -27.00 22.72
C LEU A 208 -3.55 -27.64 23.95
N ARG A 209 -4.35 -28.68 23.73
CA ARG A 209 -4.58 -29.69 24.76
C ARG A 209 -3.41 -30.68 24.66
N ALA A 210 -2.59 -30.65 25.70
CA ALA A 210 -1.78 -31.81 26.10
C ALA A 210 -2.70 -32.96 26.54
#